data_AF-A0A352Z0N6-F1
#
_entry.id   AF-A0A352Z0N6-F1
#
_cell.length_a   1.000
_cell.length_b   1.000
_cell.length_c   1.000
_cell.angle_alpha   90.00
_cell.angle_beta   90.00
_cell.angle_gamma   90.00
#
_symmetry.space_group_name_H-M   'P 1'
#
loop_
_entity.id
_entity.type
_entity.pdbx_description
1 polymer ?
#
loop_
_entity_poly.entity_id
_entity_poly.type
_entity_poly.pdbx_seq_one_letter_code
_entity_poly.pdbx_strand_id
1 'polypeptide(L)'
;ALVSSQSTTGYVIFIVILLFYYYNKKQKLVILLWPAVMVLIALAFSLPFMSDKIVSLIREAEMIDIMVEGSIGRESSIAPQRFASFVIAFRDFLANPILGLGGNIEASWTTRIGANVSTITGLGNLLAQHGLVGLLFFAIASYQSSSFYARNFNFKGSGLFFIIIFLISISYGIILLPLLMSFWVFRLFTPNGIQEKDLLVKGLLLKESGTATLKPNP
;
A
#
# COMPACT_ATOMS: atom_id res chain seq x y z
N ALA A 1 -0.43 -5.70 -18.36
CA ALA A 1 -0.73 -5.70 -16.93
C ALA A 1 -1.74 -4.61 -16.55
N LEU A 2 -1.44 -3.31 -16.64
CA LEU A 2 -2.40 -2.24 -16.27
C LEU A 2 -3.60 -2.17 -17.25
N VAL A 3 -3.32 -2.19 -18.55
CA VAL A 3 -4.33 -2.24 -19.64
C VAL A 3 -5.09 -3.58 -19.66
N SER A 4 -4.46 -4.66 -19.17
CA SER A 4 -5.06 -6.00 -19.20
C SER A 4 -5.82 -6.39 -17.94
N SER A 5 -5.57 -5.74 -16.78
CA SER A 5 -6.25 -6.08 -15.52
C SER A 5 -7.44 -5.19 -15.19
N GLN A 6 -7.70 -4.14 -15.98
CA GLN A 6 -8.79 -3.17 -15.75
C GLN A 6 -8.84 -2.74 -14.27
N SER A 7 -7.68 -2.60 -13.63
CA SER A 7 -7.58 -2.27 -12.20
C SER A 7 -7.81 -0.78 -12.03
N THR A 8 -9.04 -0.43 -11.68
CA THR A 8 -9.52 0.93 -11.44
C THR A 8 -8.65 1.65 -10.42
N THR A 9 -8.20 0.96 -9.37
CA THR A 9 -7.28 1.50 -8.37
C THR A 9 -5.90 1.82 -8.95
N GLY A 10 -5.40 1.00 -9.88
CA GLY A 10 -4.13 1.26 -10.56
C GLY A 10 -4.17 2.51 -11.43
N TYR A 11 -5.26 2.72 -12.18
CA TYR A 11 -5.46 3.95 -12.96
C TYR A 11 -5.56 5.18 -12.06
N VAL A 12 -6.30 5.10 -10.95
CA VAL A 12 -6.42 6.19 -9.99
C VAL A 12 -5.06 6.54 -9.37
N ILE A 13 -4.30 5.54 -8.90
CA ILE A 13 -2.95 5.76 -8.34
C ILE A 13 -2.04 6.41 -9.38
N PHE A 14 -2.06 5.95 -10.63
CA PHE A 14 -1.26 6.51 -11.70
C PHE A 14 -1.61 7.97 -11.99
N ILE A 15 -2.90 8.32 -12.06
CA ILE A 15 -3.36 9.70 -12.21
C ILE A 15 -2.86 10.56 -11.06
N VAL A 16 -2.97 10.09 -9.81
CA VAL A 16 -2.48 10.83 -8.62
C VAL A 16 -0.97 11.04 -8.67
N ILE A 17 -0.18 10.05 -9.12
CA ILE A 17 1.27 10.18 -9.30
C ILE A 17 1.60 11.22 -10.38
N LEU A 18 0.90 11.19 -11.53
CA LEU A 18 1.10 12.19 -12.57
C LEU A 18 0.78 13.59 -12.06
N LEU A 19 -0.33 13.75 -11.33
CA LEU A 19 -0.69 15.02 -10.70
C LEU A 19 0.38 15.48 -9.72
N PHE A 20 0.89 14.59 -8.87
CA PHE A 20 1.98 14.89 -7.94
C PHE A 20 3.24 15.38 -8.68
N TYR A 21 3.65 14.69 -9.74
CA TYR A 21 4.81 15.07 -10.56
C TYR A 21 4.62 16.47 -11.19
N TYR A 22 3.48 16.70 -11.86
CA TYR A 22 3.22 17.98 -12.52
C TYR A 22 2.99 19.11 -11.52
N TYR A 23 2.40 18.83 -10.35
CA TYR A 23 2.14 19.82 -9.30
C TYR A 23 3.45 20.42 -8.79
N ASN A 24 4.48 19.58 -8.67
CA ASN A 24 5.82 19.99 -8.26
C ASN A 24 6.57 20.79 -9.35
N LYS A 25 6.25 20.59 -10.64
CA LYS A 25 6.92 21.30 -11.76
C LYS A 25 6.20 22.59 -12.19
N LYS A 26 4.87 22.58 -12.31
CA LYS A 26 4.04 23.69 -12.80
C LYS A 26 2.74 23.81 -12.01
N GLN A 27 2.85 24.21 -10.75
CA GLN A 27 1.73 24.29 -9.79
C GLN A 27 0.48 25.02 -10.35
N LYS A 28 0.65 26.20 -10.98
CA LYS A 28 -0.48 26.98 -11.52
C LYS A 28 -1.26 26.24 -12.61
N LEU A 29 -0.55 25.50 -13.47
CA LEU A 29 -1.17 24.72 -14.55
C LEU A 29 -1.97 23.53 -14.00
N VAL A 30 -1.45 22.85 -12.97
CA VAL A 30 -2.15 21.71 -12.36
C VAL A 30 -3.40 22.14 -11.61
N ILE A 31 -3.35 23.27 -10.89
CA ILE A 31 -4.53 23.83 -10.23
C ILE A 31 -5.60 24.20 -11.28
N LEU A 32 -5.20 24.78 -12.41
CA LEU A 32 -6.11 25.10 -13.52
C LEU A 32 -6.73 23.86 -14.17
N LEU A 33 -5.95 22.77 -14.28
CA LEU A 33 -6.40 21.50 -14.88
C LEU A 33 -7.19 20.62 -13.91
N TRP A 34 -7.23 20.95 -12.61
CA TRP A 34 -7.90 20.15 -11.59
C TRP A 34 -9.39 19.88 -11.90
N PRO A 35 -10.20 20.86 -12.35
CA PRO A 35 -11.59 20.58 -12.75
C PRO A 35 -11.69 19.61 -13.92
N ALA A 36 -10.79 19.71 -14.91
CA ALA A 36 -10.76 18.80 -16.05
C ALA A 36 -10.41 17.36 -15.64
N VAL A 37 -9.51 17.20 -14.68
CA VAL A 37 -9.17 15.89 -14.08
C VAL A 37 -10.39 15.29 -13.38
N MET A 38 -11.12 16.09 -12.60
CA MET A 38 -12.35 15.62 -11.94
C MET A 38 -13.42 15.18 -12.95
N VAL A 39 -13.57 15.92 -14.07
CA VAL A 39 -14.47 15.53 -15.17
C VAL A 39 -14.00 14.24 -15.83
N LEU A 40 -12.71 14.08 -16.10
CA LEU A 40 -12.15 12.84 -16.67
C LEU A 40 -12.38 11.63 -15.76
N ILE A 41 -12.22 11.82 -14.44
CA ILE A 41 -12.53 10.77 -13.46
C ILE A 41 -14.03 10.44 -13.49
N ALA A 42 -14.91 11.44 -13.48
CA ALA A 42 -16.36 11.24 -13.55
C ALA A 42 -16.79 10.52 -14.85
N LEU A 43 -16.23 10.93 -15.99
CA LEU A 43 -16.44 10.25 -17.26
C LEU A 43 -15.92 8.81 -17.22
N ALA A 44 -14.76 8.58 -16.59
CA ALA A 44 -14.23 7.22 -16.41
C ALA A 44 -15.23 6.31 -15.69
N PHE A 45 -15.91 6.81 -14.64
CA PHE A 45 -16.96 6.06 -13.94
C PHE A 45 -18.23 5.81 -14.77
N SER A 46 -18.47 6.62 -15.81
CA SER A 46 -19.61 6.46 -16.73
C SER A 46 -19.39 5.39 -17.81
N LEU A 47 -18.17 4.84 -17.95
CA LEU A 47 -17.92 3.80 -18.94
C LEU A 47 -18.65 2.49 -18.58
N PRO A 48 -19.21 1.77 -19.57
CA PRO A 48 -20.04 0.60 -19.33
C PRO A 48 -19.32 -0.51 -18.53
N PHE A 49 -18.04 -0.73 -18.82
CA PHE A 49 -17.24 -1.72 -18.09
C PHE A 49 -17.10 -1.42 -16.59
N MET A 50 -17.16 -0.13 -16.19
CA MET A 50 -17.11 0.26 -14.77
C MET A 50 -18.43 -0.06 -14.08
N SER A 51 -19.55 0.19 -14.75
CA SER A 51 -20.87 -0.17 -14.23
C SER A 51 -20.99 -1.67 -14.04
N ASP A 52 -20.60 -2.46 -15.04
CA ASP A 52 -20.59 -3.93 -14.95
C ASP A 52 -19.72 -4.42 -13.79
N LYS A 53 -18.57 -3.79 -13.59
CA LYS A 53 -17.65 -4.09 -12.48
C LYS A 53 -18.24 -3.74 -11.12
N ILE A 54 -18.94 -2.61 -10.98
CA ILE A 54 -19.60 -2.25 -9.73
C ILE A 54 -20.71 -3.25 -9.42
N VAL A 55 -21.54 -3.62 -10.40
CA VAL A 55 -22.60 -4.61 -10.22
C VAL A 55 -22.02 -5.97 -9.85
N SER A 56 -20.91 -6.40 -10.48
CA SER A 56 -20.26 -7.66 -10.10
C SER A 56 -19.75 -7.65 -8.66
N LEU A 57 -19.18 -6.53 -8.21
CA LEU A 57 -18.69 -6.38 -6.83
C LEU A 57 -19.81 -6.40 -5.80
N ILE A 58 -20.97 -5.79 -6.12
CA ILE A 58 -22.16 -5.82 -5.26
C ILE A 58 -22.70 -7.25 -5.15
N ARG A 59 -22.86 -7.94 -6.28
CA ARG A 59 -23.32 -9.35 -6.29
C ARG A 59 -22.38 -10.26 -5.52
N GLU A 60 -21.07 -10.08 -5.69
CA GLU A 60 -20.08 -10.85 -4.93
C GLU A 60 -20.20 -10.57 -3.43
N ALA A 61 -20.44 -9.32 -3.03
CA ALA A 61 -20.65 -8.95 -1.63
C ALA A 61 -21.93 -9.59 -1.03
N GLU A 62 -23.02 -9.65 -1.79
CA GLU A 62 -24.25 -10.34 -1.37
C GLU A 62 -24.06 -11.85 -1.23
N MET A 63 -23.17 -12.44 -2.03
CA MET A 63 -22.86 -13.88 -2.00
C MET A 63 -21.74 -14.25 -1.02
N ILE A 64 -21.23 -13.32 -0.20
CA ILE A 64 -20.12 -13.60 0.72
C ILE A 64 -20.44 -14.75 1.67
N ASP A 65 -21.60 -14.73 2.32
CA ASP A 65 -21.95 -15.77 3.29
C ASP A 65 -22.02 -17.15 2.60
N ILE A 66 -22.64 -17.24 1.42
CA ILE A 66 -22.70 -18.48 0.63
C ILE A 66 -21.30 -18.94 0.20
N MET A 67 -20.44 -18.00 -0.23
CA MET A 67 -19.06 -18.30 -0.65
C MET A 67 -18.23 -18.83 0.51
N VAL A 68 -18.35 -18.20 1.68
CA VAL A 68 -17.64 -18.56 2.89
C VAL A 68 -18.15 -19.90 3.44
N GLU A 69 -19.46 -20.10 3.52
CA GLU A 69 -20.08 -21.37 3.95
C GLU A 69 -19.72 -22.52 3.00
N GLY A 70 -19.74 -22.28 1.69
CA GLY A 70 -19.34 -23.26 0.68
C GLY A 70 -17.84 -23.63 0.71
N SER A 71 -17.04 -22.89 1.47
CA SER A 71 -15.60 -23.17 1.69
C SER A 71 -15.31 -23.95 2.98
N ILE A 72 -16.33 -24.21 3.81
CA ILE A 72 -16.18 -24.97 5.05
C ILE A 72 -15.74 -26.39 4.72
N GLY A 73 -14.64 -26.84 5.34
CA GLY A 73 -14.11 -28.19 5.14
C GLY A 73 -13.47 -28.45 3.77
N ARG A 74 -13.28 -27.43 2.91
CA ARG A 74 -12.51 -27.57 1.68
C ARG A 74 -11.00 -27.59 1.95
N GLU A 75 -10.30 -28.53 1.33
CA GLU A 75 -8.83 -28.57 1.36
C GLU A 75 -8.20 -27.38 0.62
N SER A 76 -8.85 -26.90 -0.45
CA SER A 76 -8.37 -25.74 -1.22
C SER A 76 -8.97 -24.43 -0.70
N SER A 77 -8.11 -23.46 -0.40
CA SER A 77 -8.54 -22.12 0.01
C SER A 77 -9.22 -21.37 -1.14
N ILE A 78 -10.34 -20.70 -0.85
CA ILE A 78 -10.97 -19.76 -1.78
C ILE A 78 -10.39 -18.37 -1.52
N ALA A 79 -9.99 -17.67 -2.58
CA ALA A 79 -9.49 -16.30 -2.51
C ALA A 79 -10.52 -15.34 -3.13
N PRO A 80 -11.33 -14.64 -2.32
CA PRO A 80 -12.30 -13.67 -2.80
C PRO A 80 -11.62 -12.47 -3.48
N GLN A 81 -12.35 -11.71 -4.28
CA GLN A 81 -11.82 -10.44 -4.79
C GLN A 81 -11.50 -9.46 -3.67
N ARG A 82 -10.73 -8.40 -3.96
CA ARG A 82 -10.29 -7.43 -2.93
C ARG A 82 -11.46 -6.73 -2.23
N PHE A 83 -12.58 -6.51 -2.91
CA PHE A 83 -13.75 -5.92 -2.28
C PHE A 83 -14.45 -6.90 -1.34
N ALA A 84 -14.71 -8.14 -1.79
CA ALA A 84 -15.28 -9.18 -0.94
C ALA A 84 -14.36 -9.50 0.25
N SER A 85 -13.06 -9.59 0.02
CA SER A 85 -12.03 -9.72 1.06
C SER A 85 -12.06 -8.55 2.05
N PHE A 86 -12.35 -7.32 1.58
CA PHE A 86 -12.48 -6.15 2.46
C PHE A 86 -13.72 -6.27 3.33
N VAL A 87 -14.85 -6.68 2.76
CA VAL A 87 -16.11 -6.87 3.51
C VAL A 87 -15.96 -7.96 4.58
N ILE A 88 -15.29 -9.08 4.26
CA ILE A 88 -14.96 -10.13 5.23
C ILE A 88 -14.10 -9.57 6.36
N ALA A 89 -13.00 -8.88 6.04
CA ALA A 89 -12.12 -8.27 7.04
C ALA A 89 -12.83 -7.17 7.84
N PHE A 90 -13.77 -6.44 7.23
CA PHE A 90 -14.57 -5.43 7.89
C PHE A 90 -15.53 -6.03 8.91
N ARG A 91 -16.06 -7.24 8.66
CA ARG A 91 -16.85 -7.99 9.64
C ARG A 91 -16.03 -8.34 10.88
N ASP A 92 -14.78 -8.75 10.71
CA ASP A 92 -13.86 -9.01 11.83
C ASP A 92 -13.51 -7.72 12.59
N PHE A 93 -13.32 -6.61 11.87
CA PHE A 93 -13.13 -5.29 12.47
C PHE A 93 -14.34 -4.87 13.32
N LEU A 94 -15.58 -5.05 12.83
CA LEU A 94 -16.78 -4.70 13.59
C LEU A 94 -16.92 -5.52 14.87
N ALA A 95 -16.41 -6.76 14.89
CA ALA A 95 -16.39 -7.58 16.10
C ALA A 95 -15.40 -7.06 17.15
N ASN A 96 -14.26 -6.48 16.74
CA ASN A 96 -13.22 -5.94 17.62
C ASN A 96 -12.67 -4.59 17.11
N PRO A 97 -13.44 -3.49 17.19
CA PRO A 97 -13.14 -2.27 16.44
C PRO A 97 -11.93 -1.48 16.97
N ILE A 98 -11.60 -1.60 18.26
CA ILE A 98 -10.53 -0.78 18.86
C ILE A 98 -9.16 -1.38 18.57
N LEU A 99 -8.95 -2.65 18.93
CA LEU A 99 -7.65 -3.33 18.87
C LEU A 99 -7.55 -4.36 17.75
N GLY A 100 -8.65 -4.68 17.08
CA GLY A 100 -8.71 -5.78 16.10
C GLY A 100 -8.52 -7.14 16.76
N LEU A 101 -8.16 -8.12 15.95
CA LEU A 101 -7.90 -9.51 16.35
C LEU A 101 -6.56 -9.67 17.10
N GLY A 102 -5.68 -8.66 17.09
CA GLY A 102 -4.43 -8.67 17.86
C GLY A 102 -3.45 -9.79 17.49
N GLY A 103 -3.54 -10.32 16.27
CA GLY A 103 -2.75 -11.47 15.81
C GLY A 103 -3.35 -12.85 16.14
N ASN A 104 -4.49 -12.90 16.84
CA ASN A 104 -5.24 -14.13 17.03
C ASN A 104 -6.08 -14.45 15.78
N ILE A 105 -5.46 -15.12 14.82
CA ILE A 105 -6.10 -15.49 13.55
C ILE A 105 -7.29 -16.45 13.77
N GLU A 106 -7.24 -17.26 14.83
CA GLU A 106 -8.32 -18.20 15.20
C GLU A 106 -9.59 -17.47 15.66
N ALA A 107 -9.46 -16.22 16.12
CA ALA A 107 -10.59 -15.41 16.52
C ALA A 107 -11.37 -14.82 15.33
N SER A 108 -10.83 -14.87 14.09
CA SER A 108 -11.53 -14.41 12.89
C SER A 108 -12.79 -15.21 12.60
N TRP A 109 -13.80 -14.55 12.04
CA TRP A 109 -15.09 -15.16 11.72
C TRP A 109 -14.94 -16.37 10.80
N THR A 110 -14.16 -16.26 9.73
CA THR A 110 -13.95 -17.34 8.75
C THR A 110 -13.27 -18.56 9.39
N THR A 111 -12.27 -18.35 10.23
CA THR A 111 -11.58 -19.45 10.92
C THR A 111 -12.48 -20.13 11.96
N ARG A 112 -13.30 -19.35 12.69
CA ARG A 112 -14.24 -19.91 13.70
C ARG A 112 -15.27 -20.87 13.11
N ILE A 113 -15.72 -20.62 11.88
CA ILE A 113 -16.67 -21.49 11.18
C ILE A 113 -15.99 -22.59 10.36
N GLY A 114 -14.66 -22.70 10.43
CA GLY A 114 -13.88 -23.69 9.66
C GLY A 114 -13.85 -23.42 8.15
N ALA A 115 -14.12 -22.18 7.74
CA ALA A 115 -14.06 -21.75 6.34
C ALA A 115 -12.61 -21.47 5.93
N ASN A 116 -12.17 -22.08 4.83
CA ASN A 116 -10.84 -21.89 4.29
C ASN A 116 -10.83 -20.74 3.27
N VAL A 117 -10.72 -19.50 3.77
CA VAL A 117 -10.78 -18.27 2.96
C VAL A 117 -9.53 -17.44 3.14
N SER A 118 -8.86 -17.10 2.04
CA SER A 118 -7.69 -16.24 2.02
C SER A 118 -8.07 -14.82 1.57
N THR A 119 -8.15 -13.88 2.52
CA THR A 119 -8.49 -12.48 2.22
C THR A 119 -7.29 -11.70 1.68
N ILE A 120 -7.49 -10.97 0.58
CA ILE A 120 -6.43 -10.21 -0.09
C ILE A 120 -6.77 -8.72 -0.09
N THR A 121 -6.57 -8.04 1.04
CA THR A 121 -6.69 -6.57 1.15
C THR A 121 -5.62 -5.98 2.05
N GLY A 122 -5.11 -4.79 1.73
CA GLY A 122 -4.17 -4.12 2.63
C GLY A 122 -4.90 -3.45 3.80
N LEU A 123 -5.78 -2.48 3.53
CA LEU A 123 -6.51 -1.75 4.57
C LEU A 123 -7.49 -2.62 5.35
N GLY A 124 -8.18 -3.58 4.71
CA GLY A 124 -9.08 -4.49 5.42
C GLY A 124 -8.32 -5.34 6.43
N ASN A 125 -7.15 -5.89 6.05
CA ASN A 125 -6.31 -6.65 6.97
C ASN A 125 -5.75 -5.77 8.09
N LEU A 126 -5.37 -4.51 7.81
CA LEU A 126 -4.96 -3.55 8.83
C LEU A 126 -6.08 -3.34 9.87
N LEU A 127 -7.31 -3.09 9.41
CA LEU A 127 -8.48 -2.91 10.25
C LEU A 127 -8.83 -4.16 11.06
N ALA A 128 -8.89 -5.33 10.42
CA ALA A 128 -9.23 -6.58 11.08
C ALA A 128 -8.20 -6.95 12.16
N GLN A 129 -6.90 -6.79 11.87
CA GLN A 129 -5.84 -7.22 12.78
C GLN A 129 -5.53 -6.21 13.89
N HIS A 130 -5.59 -4.92 13.60
CA HIS A 130 -5.09 -3.86 14.50
C HIS A 130 -6.15 -2.82 14.86
N GLY A 131 -7.37 -2.94 14.35
CA GLY A 131 -8.48 -2.05 14.67
C GLY A 131 -8.23 -0.59 14.30
N LEU A 132 -8.97 0.29 14.97
CA LEU A 132 -8.86 1.74 14.80
C LEU A 132 -7.51 2.26 15.28
N VAL A 133 -6.92 1.65 16.31
CA VAL A 133 -5.58 2.03 16.81
C VAL A 133 -4.53 1.85 15.71
N GLY A 134 -4.53 0.70 15.04
CA GLY A 134 -3.63 0.43 13.92
C GLY A 134 -3.87 1.36 12.73
N LEU A 135 -5.14 1.64 12.39
CA LEU A 135 -5.46 2.59 11.33
C LEU A 135 -4.97 4.01 11.64
N LEU A 136 -5.20 4.50 12.86
CA LEU A 136 -4.76 5.82 13.29
C LEU A 136 -3.25 5.92 13.31
N PHE A 137 -2.57 4.91 13.85
CA PHE A 137 -1.11 4.84 13.82
C PHE A 137 -0.58 4.88 12.38
N PHE A 138 -1.13 4.06 11.50
CA PHE A 138 -0.77 4.05 10.08
C PHE A 138 -1.02 5.40 9.42
N ALA A 139 -2.17 6.04 9.64
CA ALA A 139 -2.52 7.31 9.03
C ALA A 139 -1.62 8.45 9.52
N ILE A 140 -1.41 8.55 10.84
CA ILE A 140 -0.55 9.57 11.47
C ILE A 140 0.89 9.38 11.02
N ALA A 141 1.43 8.16 11.10
CA ALA A 141 2.80 7.87 10.70
C ALA A 141 3.00 8.17 9.21
N SER A 142 2.09 7.73 8.34
CA SER A 142 2.18 7.99 6.90
C SER A 142 2.12 9.48 6.58
N TYR A 143 1.27 10.25 7.29
CA TYR A 143 1.19 11.70 7.11
C TYR A 143 2.45 12.43 7.61
N GLN A 144 3.00 12.00 8.75
CA GLN A 144 4.26 12.54 9.28
C GLN A 144 5.43 12.25 8.33
N SER A 145 5.54 11.01 7.83
CA SER A 145 6.55 10.65 6.84
C SER A 145 6.39 11.48 5.57
N SER A 146 5.16 11.64 5.07
CA SER A 146 4.87 12.47 3.90
C SER A 146 5.29 13.94 4.10
N SER A 147 5.01 14.49 5.28
CA SER A 147 5.43 15.85 5.65
C SER A 147 6.96 15.98 5.78
N PHE A 148 7.61 14.96 6.35
CA PHE A 148 9.07 14.88 6.45
C PHE A 148 9.72 14.88 5.06
N TYR A 149 9.24 14.04 4.14
CA TYR A 149 9.76 13.98 2.78
C TYR A 149 9.53 15.28 2.01
N ALA A 150 8.36 15.91 2.16
CA ALA A 150 8.08 17.20 1.54
C ALA A 150 9.07 18.28 1.99
N ARG A 151 9.42 18.33 3.28
CA ARG A 151 10.40 19.27 3.83
C ARG A 151 11.82 18.95 3.38
N ASN A 152 12.24 17.69 3.46
CA ASN A 152 13.62 17.29 3.16
C ASN A 152 13.97 17.45 1.67
N PHE A 153 13.02 17.18 0.79
CA PHE A 153 13.24 17.24 -0.66
C PHE A 153 12.61 18.47 -1.33
N ASN A 154 12.10 19.44 -0.55
CA ASN A 154 11.48 20.68 -1.02
C ASN A 154 10.33 20.46 -2.02
N PHE A 155 9.57 19.38 -1.89
CA PHE A 155 8.38 19.11 -2.70
C PHE A 155 7.17 19.88 -2.16
N LYS A 156 6.34 20.39 -3.07
CA LYS A 156 5.04 21.01 -2.76
C LYS A 156 3.95 19.95 -2.65
N GLY A 157 3.05 20.12 -1.68
CA GLY A 157 1.89 19.24 -1.49
C GLY A 157 2.18 18.08 -0.52
N SER A 158 2.41 18.40 0.76
CA SER A 158 2.73 17.44 1.82
C SER A 158 1.68 16.34 2.02
N GLY A 159 0.43 16.53 1.57
CA GLY A 159 -0.62 15.51 1.64
C GLY A 159 -0.67 14.56 0.44
N LEU A 160 -0.08 14.91 -0.71
CA LEU A 160 -0.20 14.09 -1.93
C LEU A 160 0.54 12.76 -1.82
N PHE A 161 1.72 12.75 -1.21
CA PHE A 161 2.47 11.52 -0.99
C PHE A 161 1.78 10.60 0.04
N PHE A 162 1.17 11.16 1.08
CA PHE A 162 0.27 10.43 1.97
C PHE A 162 -0.89 9.78 1.22
N ILE A 163 -1.58 10.51 0.33
CA ILE A 163 -2.68 9.98 -0.48
C ILE A 163 -2.20 8.81 -1.36
N ILE A 164 -1.02 8.91 -1.96
CA ILE A 164 -0.44 7.83 -2.77
C ILE A 164 -0.23 6.57 -1.91
N ILE A 165 0.42 6.71 -0.76
CA ILE A 165 0.64 5.59 0.17
C ILE A 165 -0.70 4.98 0.58
N PHE A 166 -1.66 5.81 0.96
CA PHE A 166 -2.97 5.37 1.41
C PHE A 166 -3.73 4.59 0.32
N LEU A 167 -3.72 5.07 -0.93
CA LEU A 167 -4.37 4.39 -2.05
C LEU A 167 -3.70 3.06 -2.41
N ILE A 168 -2.37 2.99 -2.33
CA ILE A 168 -1.62 1.73 -2.53
C ILE A 168 -2.01 0.72 -1.46
N SER A 169 -2.15 1.16 -0.20
CA SER A 169 -2.56 0.31 0.92
C SER A 169 -3.98 -0.26 0.79
N ILE A 170 -4.86 0.31 -0.03
CA ILE A 170 -6.15 -0.33 -0.33
C ILE A 170 -5.92 -1.62 -1.15
N SER A 171 -5.00 -1.56 -2.11
CA SER A 171 -4.79 -2.63 -3.09
C SER A 171 -3.81 -3.70 -2.65
N TYR A 172 -2.79 -3.35 -1.86
CA TYR A 172 -1.69 -4.23 -1.53
C TYR A 172 -1.35 -4.18 -0.05
N GLY A 173 -0.81 -5.29 0.46
CA GLY A 173 -0.24 -5.35 1.80
C GLY A 173 0.84 -4.27 1.98
N ILE A 174 0.80 -3.60 3.12
CA ILE A 174 1.48 -2.32 3.38
C ILE A 174 3.00 -2.48 3.55
N ILE A 175 3.47 -3.68 3.88
CA ILE A 175 4.83 -3.88 4.42
C ILE A 175 5.72 -4.64 3.45
N LEU A 176 5.39 -5.88 3.10
CA LEU A 176 6.34 -6.79 2.46
C LEU A 176 6.68 -6.41 1.00
N LEU A 177 5.66 -6.09 0.19
CA LEU A 177 5.87 -5.80 -1.22
C LEU A 177 6.63 -4.46 -1.42
N PRO A 178 6.28 -3.35 -0.74
CA PRO A 178 7.03 -2.11 -0.84
C PRO A 178 8.47 -2.23 -0.33
N LEU A 179 8.68 -3.00 0.75
CA LEU A 179 10.02 -3.29 1.26
C LEU A 179 10.86 -4.05 0.23
N LEU A 180 10.31 -5.12 -0.35
CA LEU A 180 10.99 -5.92 -1.37
C LEU A 180 11.29 -5.09 -2.63
N MET A 181 10.37 -4.23 -3.04
CA MET A 181 10.58 -3.28 -4.15
C MET A 181 11.69 -2.29 -3.86
N SER A 182 11.83 -1.81 -2.62
CA SER A 182 12.95 -0.95 -2.23
C SER A 182 14.30 -1.63 -2.47
N PHE A 183 14.40 -2.94 -2.20
CA PHE A 183 15.60 -3.73 -2.49
C PHE A 183 15.81 -3.94 -4.00
N TRP A 184 14.76 -4.25 -4.75
CA TRP A 184 14.85 -4.47 -6.20
C TRP A 184 15.28 -3.23 -6.97
N VAL A 185 14.73 -2.07 -6.61
CA VAL A 185 14.99 -0.80 -7.30
C VAL A 185 16.21 -0.09 -6.71
N PHE A 186 16.82 -0.62 -5.64
CA PHE A 186 17.98 -0.02 -4.97
C PHE A 186 19.11 0.32 -5.94
N ARG A 187 19.44 -0.60 -6.86
CA ARG A 187 20.51 -0.40 -7.85
C ARG A 187 20.21 0.73 -8.84
N LEU A 188 18.93 0.95 -9.15
CA LEU A 188 18.51 2.03 -10.06
C LEU A 188 18.72 3.42 -9.42
N PHE A 189 18.53 3.51 -8.10
CA PHE A 189 18.77 4.73 -7.33
C PHE A 189 20.22 4.89 -6.85
N THR A 190 21.06 3.86 -7.00
CA THR A 190 22.51 3.88 -6.71
C THR A 190 23.33 3.46 -7.94
N PRO A 191 23.18 4.16 -9.09
CA PRO A 191 23.82 3.75 -10.35
C PRO A 191 25.35 3.70 -10.25
N ASN A 192 25.92 4.57 -9.42
CA ASN A 192 27.37 4.69 -9.22
C ASN A 192 27.87 3.94 -7.96
N GLY A 193 27.03 3.12 -7.32
CA GLY A 193 27.30 2.53 -6.01
C GLY A 193 27.11 3.52 -4.86
N ILE A 194 27.28 3.05 -3.62
CA ILE A 194 27.24 3.89 -2.42
C ILE A 194 28.65 4.45 -2.21
N GLN A 195 28.82 5.77 -2.15
CA GLN A 195 30.13 6.33 -1.84
C GLN A 195 30.42 6.12 -0.36
N GLU A 196 31.67 5.80 -0.01
CA GLU A 196 32.06 5.46 1.37
C GLU A 196 31.75 6.58 2.37
N LYS A 197 31.79 7.83 1.90
CA LYS A 197 31.37 9.03 2.66
C LYS A 197 29.88 9.03 3.04
N ASP A 198 29.03 8.35 2.28
CA ASP A 198 27.58 8.23 2.51
C ASP A 198 27.26 7.09 3.49
N LEU A 199 28.22 6.19 3.75
CA LEU A 199 28.13 5.10 4.72
C LEU A 199 28.60 5.50 6.12
N LEU A 200 29.15 6.71 6.29
CA LEU A 200 29.59 7.22 7.57
C LEU A 200 28.37 7.54 8.45
N VAL A 201 27.87 6.52 9.13
CA VAL A 201 26.99 6.70 10.29
C VAL A 201 27.79 7.44 11.35
N LYS A 202 27.34 8.64 11.70
CA LYS A 202 27.97 9.50 12.70
C LYS A 202 28.10 8.72 14.02
N GLY A 203 29.30 8.20 14.32
CA GLY A 203 29.59 7.39 15.52
C GLY A 203 30.12 5.98 15.28
N LEU A 204 30.16 5.47 14.03
CA LEU A 204 30.75 4.17 13.69
C LEU A 204 32.05 4.39 12.92
N LEU A 205 33.15 4.55 13.66
CA LEU A 205 34.49 4.45 13.08
C LEU A 205 34.77 2.97 12.81
N LEU A 206 34.72 2.57 11.54
CA LEU A 206 35.28 1.30 11.11
C LEU A 206 36.78 1.36 11.41
N LYS A 207 37.21 0.58 12.41
CA LYS A 207 38.61 0.44 12.78
C LYS A 207 39.36 -0.14 11.58
N GLU A 208 40.19 0.67 10.93
CA GLU A 208 41.07 0.20 9.87
C GLU A 208 41.90 -0.98 10.39
N SER A 209 41.71 -2.14 9.77
CA SER A 209 42.56 -3.30 9.92
C SER A 209 43.92 -2.95 9.31
N GLY A 210 44.86 -2.53 10.17
CA GLY A 210 46.22 -2.22 9.78
C GLY A 210 46.93 -3.41 9.12
N THR A 211 47.14 -3.33 7.81
CA THR A 211 48.21 -4.07 7.14
C THR A 211 49.53 -3.39 7.48
N ALA A 212 50.23 -3.95 8.47
CA ALA A 212 51.62 -3.62 8.76
C ALA A 212 52.51 -4.09 7.59
N THR A 213 52.87 -3.17 6.70
CA THR A 213 54.00 -3.37 5.78
C THR A 213 55.28 -2.91 6.48
N LEU A 214 56.06 -3.86 6.98
CA LEU A 214 57.44 -3.65 7.41
C LEU A 214 58.28 -3.20 6.19
N LYS A 215 58.75 -1.95 6.20
CA LYS A 215 59.85 -1.51 5.33
C LYS A 215 61.17 -1.86 6.03
N PRO A 216 62.11 -2.55 5.37
CA PRO A 216 63.50 -2.55 5.83
C PRO A 216 64.12 -1.20 5.46
N ASN A 217 64.71 -0.53 6.44
CA ASN A 217 65.59 0.62 6.21
C ASN A 217 66.94 0.13 5.65
N PRO A 218 67.62 0.93 4.82
CA PRO A 218 68.96 0.62 4.31
C PRO A 218 70.01 0.56 5.41
#